data_AF-A0A1B6II57-F1
#
_entry.id   AF-A0A1B6II57-F1
#
_cell.length_a   1.000
_cell.length_b   1.000
_cell.length_c   1.000
_cell.angle_alpha   90.00
_cell.angle_beta   90.00
_cell.angle_gamma   90.00
#
_symmetry.space_group_name_H-M   'P 1'
#
loop_
_entity.id
_entity.type
_entity.pdbx_description
1 polymer ?
#
loop_
_entity_poly.entity_id
_entity_poly.type
_entity_poly.pdbx_seq_one_letter_code
_entity_poly.pdbx_strand_id
1 'polypeptide(L)'
;TAPPMMRKESPKYLPILVPLILKMMTDLDDDDDWSVLDEISEDDNDSNNVVAESALDRLACSLGGKTMFPQIVQNIPDMMKHPDWKYRHAALMAISAVGEGCQKHMEESLPFIVDAVLRFISDPHPRVRYAACNAIGQMSTDFAPSFQKKFHARVVPGLLTFLEDNENPRVQAHAGAALVNFSEDCP
;
A
#
# COMPACT_ATOMS: atom_id res chain seq x y z
N THR A 1 13.51 17.37 -2.27
CA THR A 1 12.78 18.09 -1.19
C THR A 1 12.00 19.26 -1.77
N ALA A 2 10.74 19.45 -1.36
CA ALA A 2 9.86 20.48 -1.91
C ALA A 2 10.31 21.92 -1.57
N PRO A 3 10.06 22.91 -2.47
CA PRO A 3 10.35 24.32 -2.22
C PRO A 3 9.67 24.86 -0.93
N PRO A 4 10.26 25.88 -0.26
CA PRO A 4 9.70 26.45 0.97
C PRO A 4 8.24 26.92 0.84
N MET A 5 7.87 27.51 -0.31
CA MET A 5 6.51 27.97 -0.57
C MET A 5 5.51 26.81 -0.60
N MET A 6 5.88 25.66 -1.19
CA MET A 6 5.04 24.47 -1.23
C MET A 6 4.77 23.92 0.17
N ARG A 7 5.79 23.90 1.04
CA ARG A 7 5.63 23.45 2.44
C ARG A 7 4.80 24.41 3.29
N LYS A 8 4.82 25.71 2.96
CA LYS A 8 4.03 26.73 3.65
C LYS A 8 2.54 26.62 3.30
N GLU A 9 2.23 26.40 2.02
CA GLU A 9 0.86 26.36 1.52
C GLU A 9 0.23 24.96 1.63
N SER A 10 1.03 23.89 1.79
CA SER A 10 0.52 22.51 1.84
C SER A 10 -0.59 22.28 2.87
N PRO A 11 -0.60 22.86 4.09
CA PRO A 11 -1.69 22.62 5.04
C PRO A 11 -3.06 23.11 4.55
N LYS A 12 -3.09 24.06 3.61
CA LYS A 12 -4.32 24.61 3.03
C LYS A 12 -4.90 23.67 1.96
N TYR A 13 -4.04 23.04 1.16
CA TYR A 13 -4.47 22.29 -0.02
C TYR A 13 -4.50 20.77 0.19
N LEU A 14 -3.62 20.21 1.03
CA LEU A 14 -3.56 18.76 1.25
C LEU A 14 -4.85 18.15 1.81
N PRO A 15 -5.58 18.79 2.75
CA PRO A 15 -6.85 18.24 3.23
C PRO A 15 -7.93 18.11 2.15
N ILE A 16 -7.77 18.79 1.02
CA ILE A 16 -8.66 18.72 -0.14
C ILE A 16 -8.08 17.76 -1.19
N LEU A 17 -6.78 17.88 -1.46
CA LEU A 17 -6.11 17.13 -2.51
C LEU A 17 -5.96 15.64 -2.17
N VAL A 18 -5.57 15.29 -0.95
CA VAL A 18 -5.34 13.90 -0.56
C VAL A 18 -6.61 13.04 -0.68
N PRO A 19 -7.79 13.47 -0.19
CA PRO A 19 -9.02 12.71 -0.40
C PRO A 19 -9.39 12.51 -1.88
N LEU A 20 -9.10 13.48 -2.75
CA LEU A 20 -9.36 13.35 -4.18
C LEU A 20 -8.42 12.33 -4.83
N ILE A 21 -7.13 12.36 -4.47
CA ILE A 21 -6.15 11.35 -4.91
C ILE A 21 -6.59 9.96 -4.44
N LEU A 22 -6.92 9.81 -3.15
CA LEU A 22 -7.40 8.54 -2.60
C LEU A 22 -8.69 8.06 -3.28
N LYS A 23 -9.59 8.98 -3.64
CA LYS A 23 -10.80 8.62 -4.41
C LYS A 23 -10.44 8.17 -5.83
N MET A 24 -9.48 8.81 -6.48
CA MET A 24 -8.98 8.44 -7.79
C MET A 24 -8.30 7.05 -7.76
N MET A 25 -7.65 6.67 -6.65
CA MET A 25 -7.14 5.30 -6.43
C MET A 25 -8.25 4.22 -6.36
N THR A 26 -9.51 4.60 -6.16
CA THR A 26 -10.65 3.66 -6.19
C THR A 26 -11.20 3.42 -7.59
N ASP A 27 -10.67 4.11 -8.60
CA ASP A 27 -11.10 3.98 -9.98
C ASP A 27 -10.45 2.73 -10.61
N LEU A 28 -11.05 1.59 -10.33
CA LEU A 28 -10.63 0.27 -10.75
C LEU A 28 -11.80 -0.44 -11.42
N ASP A 29 -11.56 -1.11 -12.52
CA ASP A 29 -12.55 -2.01 -13.11
C ASP A 29 -12.69 -3.29 -12.27
N ASP A 30 -13.90 -3.87 -12.29
CA ASP A 30 -14.20 -5.13 -11.61
C ASP A 30 -14.23 -6.23 -12.68
N ASP A 31 -13.12 -6.91 -12.84
CA ASP A 31 -12.92 -8.00 -13.80
C ASP A 31 -12.86 -9.32 -13.04
N ASP A 32 -13.86 -10.19 -13.28
CA ASP A 32 -14.03 -11.47 -12.59
C ASP A 32 -12.86 -12.43 -12.85
N ASP A 33 -12.23 -12.34 -14.03
CA ASP A 33 -11.12 -13.22 -14.41
C ASP A 33 -9.76 -12.65 -13.99
N TRP A 34 -9.72 -11.46 -13.39
CA TRP A 34 -8.49 -10.73 -13.07
C TRP A 34 -7.45 -11.59 -12.34
N SER A 35 -7.87 -12.46 -11.42
CA SER A 35 -6.97 -13.23 -10.55
C SER A 35 -6.27 -14.40 -11.25
N VAL A 36 -6.79 -14.86 -12.39
CA VAL A 36 -6.28 -16.00 -13.18
C VAL A 36 -5.64 -15.57 -14.50
N LEU A 37 -5.67 -14.28 -14.84
CA LEU A 37 -4.97 -13.74 -16.00
C LEU A 37 -3.44 -13.81 -15.83
N ASP A 38 -2.75 -14.39 -16.81
CA ASP A 38 -1.28 -14.47 -16.88
C ASP A 38 -0.65 -13.17 -17.42
N GLU A 39 -1.39 -12.37 -18.19
CA GLU A 39 -0.88 -11.13 -18.80
C GLU A 39 -1.16 -9.91 -17.92
N ILE A 40 -0.12 -9.11 -17.67
CA ILE A 40 -0.26 -7.76 -17.13
C ILE A 40 -0.73 -6.89 -18.29
N SER A 41 -1.94 -6.34 -18.19
CA SER A 41 -2.45 -5.35 -19.15
C SER A 41 -1.43 -4.22 -19.33
N GLU A 42 -0.86 -4.08 -20.53
CA GLU A 42 0.08 -2.98 -20.86
C GLU A 42 -0.59 -1.60 -20.80
N ASP A 43 -1.93 -1.56 -20.74
CA ASP A 43 -2.77 -0.34 -20.74
C ASP A 43 -2.99 0.24 -19.32
N ASP A 44 -2.48 -0.42 -18.26
CA ASP A 44 -2.70 0.01 -16.87
C ASP A 44 -1.89 1.25 -16.46
N ASN A 45 -0.85 1.64 -17.19
CA ASN A 45 0.07 2.72 -16.77
C ASN A 45 -0.56 4.11 -16.76
N ASP A 46 -1.56 4.36 -17.61
CA ASP A 46 -2.26 5.65 -17.68
C ASP A 46 -3.60 5.65 -16.91
N SER A 47 -3.91 4.55 -16.22
CA SER A 47 -5.13 4.42 -15.42
C SER A 47 -5.13 5.40 -14.24
N ASN A 48 -6.32 5.86 -13.86
CA ASN A 48 -6.49 6.83 -12.79
C ASN A 48 -5.91 6.33 -11.47
N ASN A 49 -6.05 5.04 -11.14
CA ASN A 49 -5.51 4.48 -9.92
C ASN A 49 -3.98 4.50 -9.87
N VAL A 50 -3.29 4.14 -10.96
CA VAL A 50 -1.82 4.14 -11.04
C VAL A 50 -1.27 5.56 -10.99
N VAL A 51 -1.87 6.49 -11.73
CA VAL A 51 -1.48 7.91 -11.71
C VAL A 51 -1.67 8.50 -10.31
N ALA A 52 -2.76 8.16 -9.62
CA ALA A 52 -3.04 8.64 -8.28
C ALA A 52 -2.06 8.07 -7.23
N GLU A 53 -1.72 6.79 -7.32
CA GLU A 53 -0.71 6.16 -6.47
C GLU A 53 0.65 6.85 -6.61
N SER A 54 1.11 7.04 -7.85
CA SER A 54 2.37 7.74 -8.14
C SER A 54 2.35 9.19 -7.65
N ALA A 55 1.22 9.89 -7.78
CA ALA A 55 1.07 11.24 -7.25
C ALA A 55 1.18 11.27 -5.72
N LEU A 56 0.61 10.28 -5.03
CA LEU A 56 0.66 10.18 -3.57
C LEU A 56 2.09 9.95 -3.06
N ASP A 57 2.81 9.01 -3.67
CA ASP A 57 4.23 8.78 -3.38
C ASP A 57 5.07 10.06 -3.57
N ARG A 58 4.96 10.70 -4.74
CA ARG A 58 5.71 11.93 -5.03
C ARG A 58 5.41 13.04 -4.03
N LEU A 59 4.17 13.17 -3.55
CA LEU A 59 3.81 14.10 -2.48
C LEU A 59 4.46 13.71 -1.15
N ALA A 60 4.42 12.42 -0.77
CA ALA A 60 5.07 11.89 0.42
C ALA A 60 6.58 12.16 0.40
N CYS A 61 7.28 11.77 -0.66
CA CYS A 61 8.71 11.94 -0.83
C CYS A 61 9.13 13.43 -0.92
N SER A 62 8.27 14.29 -1.48
CA SER A 62 8.58 15.72 -1.62
C SER A 62 8.33 16.53 -0.35
N LEU A 63 7.22 16.29 0.34
CA LEU A 63 6.76 17.08 1.50
C LEU A 63 7.12 16.44 2.85
N GLY A 64 7.44 15.15 2.85
CA GLY A 64 7.86 14.35 3.99
C GLY A 64 6.73 13.95 4.94
N GLY A 65 6.99 12.91 5.73
CA GLY A 65 6.02 12.34 6.69
C GLY A 65 5.41 13.32 7.69
N LYS A 66 6.14 14.38 8.10
CA LYS A 66 5.57 15.38 9.02
C LYS A 66 4.31 16.05 8.44
N THR A 67 4.28 16.23 7.13
CA THR A 67 3.20 16.91 6.41
C THR A 67 2.16 15.90 5.92
N MET A 68 2.62 14.78 5.34
CA MET A 68 1.76 13.83 4.64
C MET A 68 1.15 12.78 5.55
N PHE A 69 1.89 12.26 6.53
CA PHE A 69 1.41 11.17 7.39
C PHE A 69 0.10 11.48 8.15
N PRO A 70 -0.12 12.71 8.68
CA PRO A 70 -1.41 13.06 9.28
C PRO A 70 -2.60 12.93 8.31
N GLN A 71 -2.39 13.21 7.02
CA GLN A 71 -3.44 13.07 6.00
C GLN A 71 -3.77 11.59 5.78
N ILE A 72 -2.77 10.71 5.83
CA ILE A 72 -2.95 9.26 5.71
C ILE A 72 -3.72 8.72 6.91
N VAL A 73 -3.29 9.04 8.13
CA VAL A 73 -3.94 8.57 9.37
C VAL A 73 -5.40 9.05 9.46
N GLN A 74 -5.74 10.20 8.90
CA GLN A 74 -7.10 10.73 8.89
C GLN A 74 -8.05 10.00 7.93
N ASN A 75 -7.56 9.49 6.79
CA ASN A 75 -8.42 8.95 5.72
C ASN A 75 -8.41 7.42 5.64
N ILE A 76 -7.24 6.80 5.80
CA ILE A 76 -7.04 5.36 5.57
C ILE A 76 -7.89 4.44 6.48
N PRO A 77 -8.04 4.72 7.80
CA PRO A 77 -8.80 3.83 8.67
C PRO A 77 -10.27 3.61 8.25
N ASP A 78 -10.90 4.61 7.64
CA ASP A 78 -12.28 4.51 7.17
C ASP A 78 -12.35 3.77 5.83
N MET A 79 -11.40 4.02 4.92
CA MET A 79 -11.29 3.29 3.65
C MET A 79 -11.08 1.79 3.87
N MET A 80 -10.26 1.41 4.85
CA MET A 80 -10.01 0.01 5.22
C MET A 80 -11.26 -0.74 5.69
N LYS A 81 -12.26 -0.04 6.23
CA LYS A 81 -13.52 -0.63 6.74
C LYS A 81 -14.67 -0.53 5.74
N HIS A 82 -14.41 0.05 4.57
CA HIS A 82 -15.45 0.32 3.60
C HIS A 82 -15.99 -0.97 2.96
N PRO A 83 -17.31 -1.10 2.74
CA PRO A 83 -17.91 -2.31 2.17
C PRO A 83 -17.45 -2.58 0.73
N ASP A 84 -17.26 -1.52 -0.06
CA ASP A 84 -16.67 -1.62 -1.40
C ASP A 84 -15.18 -1.97 -1.32
N TRP A 85 -14.80 -3.05 -2.00
CA TRP A 85 -13.44 -3.59 -2.01
C TRP A 85 -12.43 -2.61 -2.62
N LYS A 86 -12.85 -1.74 -3.55
CA LYS A 86 -11.97 -0.77 -4.22
C LYS A 86 -11.36 0.22 -3.22
N TYR A 87 -12.11 0.57 -2.19
CA TYR A 87 -11.64 1.43 -1.10
C TYR A 87 -10.62 0.70 -0.20
N ARG A 88 -10.86 -0.58 0.12
CA ARG A 88 -9.92 -1.37 0.92
C ARG A 88 -8.62 -1.61 0.16
N HIS A 89 -8.71 -1.91 -1.14
CA HIS A 89 -7.57 -1.98 -2.06
C HIS A 89 -6.80 -0.66 -2.08
N ALA A 90 -7.46 0.45 -2.38
CA ALA A 90 -6.83 1.78 -2.44
C ALA A 90 -6.15 2.16 -1.11
N ALA A 91 -6.74 1.77 0.02
CA ALA A 91 -6.16 2.02 1.33
C ALA A 91 -4.81 1.32 1.52
N LEU A 92 -4.70 0.07 1.07
CA LEU A 92 -3.47 -0.73 1.16
C LEU A 92 -2.40 -0.20 0.20
N MET A 93 -2.76 0.10 -1.04
CA MET A 93 -1.85 0.71 -2.02
C MET A 93 -1.36 2.09 -1.56
N ALA A 94 -2.22 2.89 -0.92
CA ALA A 94 -1.83 4.17 -0.37
C ALA A 94 -0.82 4.04 0.77
N ILE A 95 -0.92 2.99 1.61
CA ILE A 95 0.10 2.69 2.63
C ILE A 95 1.43 2.34 1.98
N SER A 96 1.43 1.51 0.92
CA SER A 96 2.63 1.19 0.16
C SER A 96 3.29 2.47 -0.38
N ALA A 97 2.50 3.31 -1.07
CA ALA A 97 3.00 4.49 -1.76
C ALA A 97 3.62 5.54 -0.81
N VAL A 98 3.15 5.65 0.44
CA VAL A 98 3.70 6.65 1.36
C VAL A 98 4.87 6.15 2.20
N GLY A 99 5.21 4.86 2.13
CA GLY A 99 6.21 4.20 2.98
C GLY A 99 7.55 4.93 2.99
N GLU A 100 8.17 5.11 1.82
CA GLU A 100 9.46 5.80 1.65
C GLU A 100 9.39 7.25 2.19
N GLY A 101 8.44 8.05 1.69
CA GLY A 101 8.34 9.47 2.04
C GLY A 101 7.91 9.75 3.49
N CYS A 102 7.23 8.81 4.14
CA CYS A 102 6.73 8.93 5.51
C CYS A 102 7.46 8.04 6.53
N GLN A 103 8.49 7.30 6.10
CA GLN A 103 9.19 6.25 6.86
C GLN A 103 9.39 6.60 8.35
N LYS A 104 10.05 7.72 8.64
CA LYS A 104 10.34 8.15 10.02
C LYS A 104 9.10 8.30 10.92
N HIS A 105 7.98 8.77 10.38
CA HIS A 105 6.75 8.98 11.15
C HIS A 105 5.89 7.71 11.19
N MET A 106 5.98 6.89 10.14
CA MET A 106 5.31 5.58 10.10
C MET A 106 5.95 4.58 11.06
N GLU A 107 7.26 4.66 11.32
CA GLU A 107 7.96 3.66 12.14
C GLU A 107 7.36 3.50 13.55
N GLU A 108 6.90 4.59 14.17
CA GLU A 108 6.24 4.57 15.50
C GLU A 108 4.89 3.83 15.47
N SER A 109 4.20 3.87 14.34
CA SER A 109 2.89 3.23 14.13
C SER A 109 2.99 1.88 13.44
N LEU A 110 4.19 1.47 13.03
CA LEU A 110 4.43 0.31 12.16
C LEU A 110 3.88 -1.00 12.74
N PRO A 111 3.96 -1.30 14.06
CA PRO A 111 3.32 -2.49 14.61
C PRO A 111 1.81 -2.54 14.36
N PHE A 112 1.11 -1.41 14.50
CA PHE A 112 -0.33 -1.31 14.23
C PHE A 112 -0.63 -1.41 12.73
N ILE A 113 0.18 -0.77 11.89
CA ILE A 113 0.02 -0.83 10.42
C ILE A 113 0.17 -2.27 9.93
N VAL A 114 1.21 -2.99 10.38
CA VAL A 114 1.44 -4.40 10.04
C VAL A 114 0.25 -5.26 10.48
N ASP A 115 -0.24 -5.09 11.71
CA ASP A 115 -1.40 -5.84 12.20
C ASP A 115 -2.70 -5.49 11.45
N ALA A 116 -2.83 -4.27 10.93
CA ALA A 116 -3.97 -3.88 10.10
C ALA A 116 -3.88 -4.51 8.71
N VAL A 117 -2.71 -4.45 8.07
CA VAL A 117 -2.47 -5.01 6.72
C VAL A 117 -2.63 -6.53 6.73
N LEU A 118 -2.08 -7.24 7.71
CA LEU A 118 -2.17 -8.70 7.79
C LEU A 118 -3.61 -9.23 7.94
N ARG A 119 -4.57 -8.43 8.42
CA ARG A 119 -5.98 -8.85 8.46
C ARG A 119 -6.59 -9.03 7.08
N PHE A 120 -6.02 -8.38 6.06
CA PHE A 120 -6.50 -8.49 4.68
C PHE A 120 -6.05 -9.77 3.99
N ILE A 121 -5.29 -10.65 4.66
CA ILE A 121 -5.02 -12.01 4.18
C ILE A 121 -6.31 -12.77 3.90
N SER A 122 -7.35 -12.54 4.71
CA SER A 122 -8.65 -13.19 4.57
C SER A 122 -9.72 -12.30 3.95
N ASP A 123 -9.34 -11.19 3.28
CA ASP A 123 -10.32 -10.37 2.56
C ASP A 123 -11.00 -11.23 1.48
N PRO A 124 -12.33 -11.15 1.30
CA PRO A 124 -13.01 -11.95 0.27
C PRO A 124 -12.55 -11.61 -1.15
N HIS A 125 -12.08 -10.38 -1.39
CA HIS A 125 -11.74 -9.93 -2.72
C HIS A 125 -10.25 -10.16 -3.05
N PRO A 126 -9.90 -10.88 -4.14
CA PRO A 126 -8.51 -11.24 -4.46
C PRO A 126 -7.61 -10.03 -4.72
N ARG A 127 -8.13 -8.95 -5.31
CA ARG A 127 -7.35 -7.70 -5.49
C ARG A 127 -6.97 -7.05 -4.16
N VAL A 128 -7.81 -7.17 -3.12
CA VAL A 128 -7.49 -6.63 -1.80
C VAL A 128 -6.40 -7.47 -1.14
N ARG A 129 -6.45 -8.80 -1.28
CA ARG A 129 -5.39 -9.73 -0.85
C ARG A 129 -4.06 -9.41 -1.55
N TYR A 130 -4.11 -9.18 -2.87
CA TYR A 130 -2.96 -8.72 -3.65
C TYR A 130 -2.38 -7.40 -3.13
N ALA A 131 -3.21 -6.38 -2.88
CA ALA A 131 -2.74 -5.10 -2.36
C ALA A 131 -2.12 -5.23 -0.95
N ALA A 132 -2.57 -6.21 -0.15
CA ALA A 132 -1.95 -6.50 1.14
C ALA A 132 -0.55 -7.12 0.97
N CYS A 133 -0.36 -8.03 0.00
CA CYS A 133 0.97 -8.51 -0.40
C CYS A 133 1.88 -7.34 -0.83
N ASN A 134 1.35 -6.44 -1.67
CA ASN A 134 2.09 -5.25 -2.12
C ASN A 134 2.56 -4.39 -0.94
N ALA A 135 1.66 -4.08 -0.01
CA ALA A 135 1.99 -3.30 1.18
C ALA A 135 3.04 -3.97 2.06
N ILE A 136 2.97 -5.28 2.25
CA ILE A 136 3.98 -6.03 3.02
C ILE A 136 5.34 -6.00 2.30
N GLY A 137 5.35 -6.26 0.99
CA GLY A 137 6.58 -6.23 0.19
C GLY A 137 7.24 -4.86 0.19
N GLN A 138 6.47 -3.79 -0.02
CA GLN A 138 6.97 -2.43 -0.01
C GLN A 138 7.49 -2.02 1.38
N MET A 139 6.74 -2.33 2.45
CA MET A 139 7.22 -2.06 3.82
C MET A 139 8.48 -2.85 4.17
N SER A 140 8.70 -4.02 3.56
CA SER A 140 9.90 -4.81 3.79
C SER A 140 11.16 -4.10 3.27
N THR A 141 11.07 -3.44 2.12
CA THR A 141 12.15 -2.63 1.54
C THR A 141 12.27 -1.29 2.27
N ASP A 142 11.17 -0.54 2.39
CA ASP A 142 11.19 0.83 2.91
C ASP A 142 11.65 0.90 4.37
N PHE A 143 11.40 -0.14 5.17
CA PHE A 143 11.73 -0.16 6.61
C PHE A 143 12.84 -1.17 6.94
N ALA A 144 13.57 -1.64 5.94
CA ALA A 144 14.73 -2.51 6.10
C ALA A 144 15.85 -1.86 6.94
N PRO A 145 16.65 -2.66 7.68
CA PRO A 145 16.43 -4.07 8.04
C PRO A 145 15.56 -4.23 9.30
N SER A 146 15.02 -3.12 9.82
CA SER A 146 14.28 -3.09 11.09
C SER A 146 12.94 -3.82 10.98
N PHE A 147 12.31 -3.77 9.81
CA PHE A 147 11.05 -4.47 9.52
C PHE A 147 11.22 -5.98 9.71
N GLN A 148 12.25 -6.56 9.09
CA GLN A 148 12.57 -7.97 9.14
C GLN A 148 12.80 -8.39 10.59
N LYS A 149 13.68 -7.69 11.31
CA LYS A 149 14.00 -7.97 12.72
C LYS A 149 12.79 -7.93 13.65
N LYS A 150 11.87 -6.99 13.44
CA LYS A 150 10.72 -6.78 14.33
C LYS A 150 9.53 -7.67 13.98
N PHE A 151 9.34 -8.03 12.71
CA PHE A 151 8.06 -8.56 12.23
C PHE A 151 8.14 -9.91 11.51
N HIS A 152 9.32 -10.51 11.33
CA HIS A 152 9.48 -11.82 10.67
C HIS A 152 8.49 -12.87 11.17
N ALA A 153 8.27 -12.97 12.49
CA ALA A 153 7.40 -13.96 13.11
C ALA A 153 5.90 -13.82 12.74
N ARG A 154 5.49 -12.67 12.22
CA ARG A 154 4.12 -12.41 11.75
C ARG A 154 4.05 -12.35 10.23
N VAL A 155 5.00 -11.67 9.61
CA VAL A 155 5.03 -11.42 8.16
C VAL A 155 5.29 -12.70 7.38
N VAL A 156 6.27 -13.51 7.77
CA VAL A 156 6.61 -14.73 7.02
C VAL A 156 5.43 -15.71 7.02
N PRO A 157 4.81 -16.07 8.17
CA PRO A 157 3.62 -16.92 8.14
C PRO A 157 2.47 -16.32 7.33
N GLY A 158 2.25 -14.99 7.41
CA GLY A 158 1.21 -14.32 6.64
C GLY A 158 1.43 -14.42 5.12
N LEU A 159 2.67 -14.23 4.65
CA LEU A 159 3.03 -14.41 3.25
C LEU A 159 2.88 -15.87 2.79
N LEU A 160 3.22 -16.83 3.64
CA LEU A 160 2.99 -18.25 3.36
C LEU A 160 1.50 -18.57 3.20
N THR A 161 0.61 -17.96 4.01
CA THR A 161 -0.85 -18.12 3.83
C THR A 161 -1.33 -17.58 2.48
N PHE A 162 -0.79 -16.46 2.00
CA PHE A 162 -1.13 -15.99 0.65
C PHE A 162 -0.64 -16.93 -0.46
N LEU A 163 0.51 -17.59 -0.28
CA LEU A 163 1.00 -18.60 -1.21
C LEU A 163 0.10 -19.84 -1.28
N GLU A 164 -0.77 -20.06 -0.29
CA GLU A 164 -1.74 -21.16 -0.28
C GLU A 164 -3.07 -20.80 -0.99
N ASP A 165 -3.23 -19.57 -1.50
CA ASP A 165 -4.43 -19.11 -2.24
C ASP A 165 -4.47 -19.67 -3.68
N ASN A 166 -4.62 -20.99 -3.79
CA ASN A 166 -4.52 -21.75 -5.05
C ASN A 166 -5.56 -21.37 -6.12
N GLU A 167 -6.65 -20.71 -5.75
CA GLU A 167 -7.67 -20.24 -6.69
C GLU A 167 -7.29 -18.90 -7.33
N ASN A 168 -6.25 -18.21 -6.80
CA ASN A 168 -5.87 -16.87 -7.22
C ASN A 168 -4.36 -16.80 -7.52
N PRO A 169 -3.91 -17.33 -8.68
CA PRO A 169 -2.49 -17.37 -9.06
C PRO A 169 -1.76 -16.02 -8.96
N ARG A 170 -2.42 -14.90 -9.29
CA ARG A 170 -1.82 -13.56 -9.15
C ARG A 170 -1.52 -13.19 -7.69
N VAL A 171 -2.36 -13.61 -6.74
CA VAL A 171 -2.13 -13.39 -5.31
C VAL A 171 -0.92 -14.22 -4.86
N GLN A 172 -0.84 -15.49 -5.28
CA GLN A 172 0.31 -16.36 -4.98
C GLN A 172 1.62 -15.79 -5.55
N ALA A 173 1.63 -15.40 -6.83
CA ALA A 173 2.80 -14.83 -7.48
C ALA A 173 3.28 -13.55 -6.76
N HIS A 174 2.35 -12.69 -6.36
CA HIS A 174 2.69 -11.44 -5.68
C HIS A 174 3.13 -11.66 -4.22
N ALA A 175 2.60 -12.67 -3.53
CA ALA A 175 3.13 -13.11 -2.24
C ALA A 175 4.58 -13.60 -2.35
N GLY A 176 4.89 -14.34 -3.43
CA GLY A 176 6.27 -14.72 -3.76
C GLY A 176 7.19 -13.53 -3.95
N ALA A 177 6.75 -12.51 -4.70
CA ALA A 177 7.49 -11.26 -4.88
C ALA A 177 7.70 -10.52 -3.54
N ALA A 178 6.67 -10.40 -2.71
CA ALA A 178 6.80 -9.78 -1.39
C ALA A 178 7.77 -10.54 -0.47
N LEU A 179 7.84 -11.88 -0.59
CA LEU A 179 8.80 -12.70 0.15
C LEU A 179 10.25 -12.48 -0.33
N VAL A 180 10.46 -12.21 -1.62
CA VAL A 180 11.76 -11.79 -2.15
C VAL A 180 12.18 -10.48 -1.51
N ASN A 181 11.34 -9.43 -1.55
CA ASN A 181 11.64 -8.14 -0.91
C ASN A 181 11.94 -8.30 0.59
N PHE A 182 11.20 -9.16 1.28
CA PHE A 182 11.47 -9.44 2.69
C PHE A 182 12.85 -10.08 2.90
N SER A 183 13.22 -11.04 2.05
CA SER A 183 14.43 -11.83 2.18
C SER A 183 15.70 -11.09 1.74
N GLU A 184 15.60 -10.16 0.79
CA GLU A 184 16.74 -9.41 0.25
C GLU A 184 17.48 -8.62 1.34
N ASP A 185 16.73 -7.99 2.25
CA ASP A 185 17.27 -7.22 3.37
C ASP A 185 17.20 -7.95 4.72
N CYS A 186 16.94 -9.26 4.72
CA CYS A 186 16.92 -10.06 5.95
C CYS A 186 18.36 -10.37 6.39
N PRO A 187 18.78 -9.91 7.58
CA PRO A 187 20.16 -10.06 8.07
C PRO A 187 20.49 -11.48 8.57
#